data_AF-A0A2N2HFM9-F1
#
_entry.id   AF-A0A2N2HFM9-F1
#
_cell.length_a   1.000
_cell.length_b   1.000
_cell.length_c   1.000
_cell.angle_alpha   90.00
_cell.angle_beta   90.00
_cell.angle_gamma   90.00
#
_symmetry.space_group_name_H-M   'P 1'
#
loop_
_entity.id
_entity.type
_entity.pdbx_description
1 polymer ?
#
loop_
_entity_poly.entity_id
_entity_poly.type
_entity_poly.pdbx_seq_one_letter_code
_entity_poly.pdbx_strand_id
1 'polypeptide(L)'
;SGGTGGTGGAPPSSVDVVFHPGASVSLGAPTTFAFGLPLPPDAVDDVGAIVLQDAASQEVASHVVETTRWRSLGSASESVRSATVWTTLTFQSTVPVVFHVALGGARTLELGAQGDVRDHWVSIAQGPFPDEYSSIPVLEPPVYATLPSTWLGACRLRTNTTPVDENGPFGWFDTSFLGYSGTAVNDVDAHVTPDNLIDYEVDYDPWLFDRAMTIFGAYARTGDVAWLRHAHRAAQFYASHVNAAGYFDLKTPNDLKYSYGDAMLLDLMLTGDMTLSEPIERVASAGVNDGFNVEYSISSNFWTERHVAYTLLSALSAWELTGSAAHGDRVKQIISVVVAHAQTPPGGWSVDGCLLHTMESHEGSSDTSPVCSPWMSALL
;
A
#
# COMPACT_ATOMS: atom_id res chain seq x y z
N SER A 1 -25.69 -10.86 -16.41
CA SER A 1 -25.04 -11.45 -17.60
C SER A 1 -23.63 -11.82 -17.19
N GLY A 2 -23.28 -13.11 -17.32
CA GLY A 2 -22.10 -13.70 -16.69
C GLY A 2 -20.79 -13.05 -17.11
N GLY A 3 -20.07 -12.53 -16.12
CA GLY A 3 -18.67 -12.16 -16.27
C GLY A 3 -17.86 -13.42 -16.49
N THR A 4 -17.14 -13.47 -17.61
CA THR A 4 -16.11 -14.46 -17.88
C THR A 4 -15.07 -14.37 -16.77
N GLY A 5 -15.05 -15.36 -15.89
CA GLY A 5 -13.93 -15.59 -14.99
C GLY A 5 -12.64 -15.58 -15.79
N GLY A 6 -11.73 -14.69 -15.42
CA GLY A 6 -10.40 -14.59 -16.02
C GLY A 6 -9.77 -15.98 -16.01
N THR A 7 -9.47 -16.47 -17.20
CA THR A 7 -8.72 -17.70 -17.40
C THR A 7 -7.41 -17.60 -16.63
N GLY A 8 -7.19 -18.52 -15.69
CA GLY A 8 -5.91 -18.74 -15.04
C GLY A 8 -4.85 -19.13 -16.07
N GLY A 9 -4.25 -18.11 -16.69
CA GLY A 9 -2.97 -18.27 -17.36
C GLY A 9 -1.91 -18.57 -16.30
N ALA A 10 -0.91 -19.37 -16.67
CA ALA A 10 0.26 -19.53 -15.82
C ALA A 10 0.83 -18.14 -15.49
N PRO A 11 1.29 -17.90 -14.25
CA PRO A 11 1.94 -16.64 -13.91
C PRO A 11 3.12 -16.39 -14.87
N PRO A 12 3.40 -15.12 -15.23
CA PRO A 12 4.49 -14.84 -16.16
C PRO A 12 5.81 -15.35 -15.58
N SER A 13 6.64 -15.97 -16.42
CA SER A 13 7.94 -16.53 -16.01
C SER A 13 9.03 -15.47 -15.79
N SER A 14 8.74 -14.21 -16.11
CA SER A 14 9.66 -13.09 -15.92
C SER A 14 8.93 -11.75 -15.92
N VAL A 15 9.61 -10.72 -15.40
CA VAL A 15 9.15 -9.34 -15.43
C VAL A 15 10.31 -8.39 -15.74
N ASP A 16 10.04 -7.36 -16.53
CA ASP A 16 10.99 -6.27 -16.76
C ASP A 16 11.01 -5.33 -15.54
N VAL A 17 12.20 -4.91 -15.14
CA VAL A 17 12.41 -3.94 -14.06
C VAL A 17 13.21 -2.78 -14.64
N VAL A 18 12.67 -1.57 -14.51
CA VAL A 18 13.35 -0.36 -14.97
C VAL A 18 14.04 0.29 -13.76
N PHE A 19 15.37 0.37 -13.80
CA PHE A 19 16.15 1.07 -12.78
C PHE A 19 16.35 2.53 -13.17
N HIS A 20 16.04 3.43 -12.24
CA HIS A 20 16.11 4.89 -12.38
C HIS A 20 17.19 5.43 -11.43
N PRO A 21 18.43 5.65 -11.91
CA PRO A 21 19.51 6.17 -11.08
C PRO A 21 19.20 7.59 -10.60
N GLY A 22 19.19 7.79 -9.29
CA GLY A 22 19.00 9.11 -8.68
C GLY A 22 20.26 9.98 -8.78
N ALA A 23 20.13 11.26 -8.39
CA ALA A 23 21.23 12.22 -8.46
C ALA A 23 22.41 11.89 -7.51
N SER A 24 22.19 11.04 -6.50
CA SER A 24 23.24 10.57 -5.59
C SER A 24 24.13 9.49 -6.18
N VAL A 25 23.74 8.88 -7.30
CA VAL A 25 24.52 7.82 -7.96
C VAL A 25 25.78 8.42 -8.61
N SER A 26 26.94 7.93 -8.19
CA SER A 26 28.22 8.31 -8.80
C SER A 26 28.44 7.52 -10.09
N LEU A 27 28.36 8.20 -11.23
CA LEU A 27 28.56 7.58 -12.54
C LEU A 27 29.97 6.96 -12.66
N GLY A 28 30.04 5.77 -13.25
CA GLY A 28 31.29 5.00 -13.41
C GLY A 28 31.78 4.31 -12.12
N ALA A 29 31.09 4.47 -11.00
CA ALA A 29 31.35 3.74 -9.75
C ALA A 29 30.25 2.70 -9.46
N PRO A 30 30.59 1.60 -8.76
CA PRO A 30 29.58 0.65 -8.29
C PRO A 30 28.64 1.28 -7.27
N THR A 31 27.34 1.07 -7.43
CA THR A 31 26.28 1.45 -6.51
C THR A 31 25.56 0.20 -6.03
N THR A 32 25.58 -0.06 -4.73
CA THR A 32 24.77 -1.10 -4.09
C THR A 32 23.42 -0.51 -3.68
N PHE A 33 22.34 -1.17 -4.06
CA PHE A 33 20.98 -0.76 -3.73
C PHE A 33 20.06 -1.97 -3.67
N ALA A 34 18.87 -1.76 -3.12
CA ALA A 34 17.79 -2.74 -3.06
C ALA A 34 16.52 -2.18 -3.69
N PHE A 35 15.64 -3.08 -4.12
CA PHE A 35 14.27 -2.75 -4.47
C PHE A 35 13.32 -3.86 -4.02
N GLY A 36 12.06 -3.51 -3.79
CA GLY A 36 11.00 -4.47 -3.55
C GLY A 36 10.43 -5.01 -4.86
N LEU A 37 10.22 -6.31 -4.89
CA LEU A 37 9.61 -7.04 -6.00
C LEU A 37 8.32 -7.70 -5.49
N PRO A 38 7.16 -7.03 -5.63
CA PRO A 38 5.89 -7.72 -5.46
C PRO A 38 5.68 -8.76 -6.57
N LEU A 39 5.00 -9.85 -6.20
CA LEU A 39 4.81 -11.04 -7.01
C LEU A 39 3.32 -11.40 -7.06
N PRO A 40 2.78 -11.77 -8.25
CA PRO A 40 1.44 -12.34 -8.35
C PRO A 40 1.28 -13.60 -7.49
N PRO A 41 0.04 -13.93 -7.08
CA PRO A 41 -0.23 -15.21 -6.44
C PRO A 41 0.32 -16.37 -7.25
N ASP A 42 0.96 -17.31 -6.56
CA ASP A 42 1.52 -18.56 -7.11
C ASP A 42 2.66 -18.36 -8.12
N ALA A 43 3.26 -17.17 -8.19
CA ALA A 43 4.37 -16.89 -9.11
C ALA A 43 5.65 -17.66 -8.74
N VAL A 44 6.01 -17.69 -7.45
CA VAL A 44 7.15 -18.47 -6.90
C VAL A 44 6.87 -18.88 -5.45
N ASP A 45 7.34 -20.07 -5.06
CA ASP A 45 7.22 -20.59 -3.68
C ASP A 45 8.43 -20.24 -2.79
N ASP A 46 9.56 -19.92 -3.42
CA ASP A 46 10.85 -19.70 -2.77
C ASP A 46 11.65 -18.59 -3.47
N VAL A 47 12.28 -17.71 -2.69
CA VAL A 47 13.06 -16.58 -3.22
C VAL A 47 14.37 -16.98 -3.89
N GLY A 48 14.84 -18.22 -3.71
CA GLY A 48 15.94 -18.80 -4.48
C GLY A 48 15.62 -19.02 -5.96
N ALA A 49 14.33 -18.97 -6.31
CA ALA A 49 13.85 -19.05 -7.69
C ALA A 49 13.81 -17.68 -8.42
N ILE A 50 14.24 -16.60 -7.75
CA ILE A 50 14.24 -15.23 -8.27
C ILE A 50 15.66 -14.89 -8.74
N VAL A 51 15.81 -14.65 -10.04
CA VAL A 51 17.10 -14.39 -10.69
C VAL A 51 17.06 -13.05 -11.41
N LEU A 52 17.92 -12.11 -10.98
CA LEU A 52 18.12 -10.84 -11.67
C LEU A 52 19.03 -11.06 -12.88
N GLN A 53 18.66 -10.50 -14.03
CA GLN A 53 19.38 -10.60 -15.28
C GLN A 53 19.50 -9.23 -15.96
N ASP A 54 20.61 -9.01 -16.64
CA ASP A 54 20.81 -7.83 -17.50
C ASP A 54 20.00 -7.93 -18.81
N ALA A 55 20.07 -6.89 -19.64
CA ALA A 55 19.39 -6.84 -20.93
C ALA A 55 19.85 -7.92 -21.95
N ALA A 56 20.97 -8.62 -21.69
CA ALA A 56 21.45 -9.75 -22.47
C ALA A 56 21.09 -11.10 -21.83
N SER A 57 20.17 -11.09 -20.87
CA SER A 57 19.74 -12.25 -20.07
C SER A 57 20.89 -12.94 -19.32
N GLN A 58 21.97 -12.21 -19.05
CA GLN A 58 23.05 -12.71 -18.20
C GLN A 58 22.69 -12.46 -16.75
N GLU A 59 22.90 -13.48 -15.92
CA GLU A 59 22.65 -13.36 -14.49
C GLU A 59 23.53 -12.26 -13.87
N VAL A 60 22.93 -11.51 -12.96
CA VAL A 60 23.58 -10.48 -12.15
C VAL A 60 23.61 -10.95 -10.71
N ALA A 61 24.77 -10.82 -10.07
CA ALA A 61 24.92 -11.15 -8.66
C ALA A 61 23.87 -10.38 -7.83
N SER A 62 23.09 -11.12 -7.05
CA SER A 62 22.02 -10.56 -6.25
C SER A 62 21.92 -11.27 -4.90
N HIS A 63 21.28 -10.60 -3.94
CA HIS A 63 20.84 -11.20 -2.69
C HIS A 63 19.35 -10.94 -2.52
N VAL A 64 18.57 -12.00 -2.36
CA VAL A 64 17.10 -11.91 -2.34
C VAL A 64 16.58 -12.39 -1.00
N VAL A 65 15.72 -11.59 -0.38
CA VAL A 65 15.11 -11.87 0.92
C VAL A 65 13.60 -11.79 0.77
N GLU A 66 12.88 -12.80 1.27
CA GLU A 66 11.43 -12.78 1.33
C GLU A 66 10.97 -11.70 2.32
N THR A 67 10.01 -10.85 1.91
CA THR A 67 9.43 -9.84 2.80
C THR A 67 8.02 -10.19 3.25
N THR A 68 7.16 -10.68 2.35
CA THR A 68 5.80 -11.12 2.70
C THR A 68 5.35 -12.32 1.85
N ARG A 69 4.30 -13.02 2.32
CA ARG A 69 3.67 -14.15 1.63
C ARG A 69 2.22 -13.87 1.24
N TRP A 70 1.77 -14.53 0.18
CA TRP A 70 0.36 -14.74 -0.05
C TRP A 70 -0.15 -15.69 1.01
N ARG A 71 -1.15 -15.26 1.76
CA ARG A 71 -1.71 -16.01 2.88
C ARG A 71 -3.17 -16.28 2.65
N SER A 72 -3.66 -17.34 3.28
CA SER A 72 -5.09 -17.64 3.31
C SER A 72 -5.57 -17.68 4.75
N LEU A 73 -6.70 -17.01 5.02
CA LEU A 73 -7.44 -17.24 6.27
C LEU A 73 -8.11 -18.64 6.30
N GLY A 74 -8.15 -19.32 5.15
CA GLY A 74 -8.60 -20.69 4.94
C GLY A 74 -7.44 -21.65 4.66
N SER A 75 -7.59 -22.51 3.65
CA SER A 75 -6.67 -23.62 3.36
C SER A 75 -5.96 -23.54 2.00
N ALA A 76 -5.83 -22.36 1.42
CA ALA A 76 -5.10 -22.20 0.14
C ALA A 76 -3.58 -22.28 0.35
N SER A 77 -2.85 -22.63 -0.71
CA SER A 77 -1.38 -22.60 -0.73
C SER A 77 -0.86 -21.19 -0.51
N GLU A 78 0.24 -21.09 0.25
CA GLU A 78 1.00 -19.84 0.37
C GLU A 78 2.11 -19.81 -0.67
N SER A 79 2.38 -18.62 -1.22
CA SER A 79 3.49 -18.34 -2.13
C SER A 79 4.17 -17.03 -1.72
N VAL A 80 5.34 -16.72 -2.28
CA VAL A 80 6.00 -15.44 -2.02
C VAL A 80 5.15 -14.32 -2.61
N ARG A 81 4.81 -13.32 -1.81
CA ARG A 81 4.08 -12.13 -2.26
C ARG A 81 5.00 -10.96 -2.56
N SER A 82 6.09 -10.84 -1.82
CA SER A 82 7.11 -9.84 -2.11
C SER A 82 8.48 -10.29 -1.63
N ALA A 83 9.51 -9.81 -2.32
CA ALA A 83 10.90 -10.00 -1.94
C ALA A 83 11.70 -8.71 -2.10
N THR A 84 12.70 -8.50 -1.26
CA THR A 84 13.71 -7.46 -1.46
C THR A 84 14.86 -8.05 -2.27
N VAL A 85 15.20 -7.41 -3.38
CA VAL A 85 16.29 -7.81 -4.28
C VAL A 85 17.42 -6.78 -4.17
N TRP A 86 18.58 -7.23 -3.71
CA TRP A 86 19.81 -6.45 -3.64
C TRP A 86 20.70 -6.73 -4.85
N THR A 87 21.36 -5.68 -5.35
CA THR A 87 22.36 -5.79 -6.42
C THR A 87 23.41 -4.68 -6.31
N THR A 88 24.53 -4.84 -7.00
CA THR A 88 25.54 -3.80 -7.19
C THR A 88 25.75 -3.57 -8.69
N LEU A 89 25.45 -2.35 -9.16
CA LEU A 89 25.56 -1.98 -10.57
C LEU A 89 26.41 -0.74 -10.75
N THR A 90 27.08 -0.63 -11.90
CA THR A 90 27.80 0.60 -12.30
C THR A 90 27.03 1.30 -13.41
N PHE A 91 26.50 2.48 -13.12
CA PHE A 91 25.74 3.28 -14.08
C PHE A 91 26.66 4.23 -14.86
N GLN A 92 26.46 4.32 -16.17
CA GLN A 92 27.24 5.21 -17.04
C GLN A 92 26.53 6.56 -17.31
N SER A 93 25.23 6.61 -17.04
CA SER A 93 24.39 7.81 -17.12
C SER A 93 23.23 7.69 -16.14
N THR A 94 22.44 8.75 -16.02
CA THR A 94 21.18 8.77 -15.25
C THR A 94 19.97 8.34 -16.09
N VAL A 95 20.18 7.87 -17.33
CA VAL A 95 19.10 7.36 -18.18
C VAL A 95 18.62 6.03 -17.58
N PRO A 96 17.29 5.83 -17.46
CA PRO A 96 16.77 4.56 -16.95
C PRO A 96 17.22 3.36 -17.79
N VAL A 97 17.50 2.24 -17.13
CA VAL A 97 17.98 1.00 -17.75
C VAL A 97 17.07 -0.16 -17.40
N VAL A 98 16.85 -1.06 -18.36
CA VAL A 98 15.97 -2.22 -18.20
C VAL A 98 16.80 -3.44 -17.80
N PHE A 99 16.33 -4.13 -16.78
CA PHE A 99 16.76 -5.45 -16.35
C PHE A 99 15.57 -6.40 -16.38
N HIS A 100 15.84 -7.70 -16.27
CA HIS A 100 14.80 -8.72 -16.22
C HIS A 100 14.92 -9.49 -14.91
N VAL A 101 13.79 -9.78 -14.28
CA VAL A 101 13.73 -10.76 -13.20
C VAL A 101 13.09 -12.01 -13.76
N ALA A 102 13.87 -13.08 -13.85
CA ALA A 102 13.39 -14.41 -14.23
C ALA A 102 12.92 -15.17 -12.98
N LEU A 103 11.81 -15.90 -13.13
CA LEU A 103 11.18 -16.70 -12.09
C LEU A 103 11.32 -18.20 -12.40
N GLY A 104 11.54 -19.01 -11.37
CA GLY A 104 11.66 -20.48 -11.47
C GLY A 104 13.06 -20.99 -11.81
N GLY A 105 14.02 -20.10 -12.07
CA GLY A 105 15.43 -20.45 -12.27
C GLY A 105 16.20 -20.45 -10.95
N ALA A 106 17.21 -21.31 -10.81
CA ALA A 106 18.10 -21.28 -9.65
C ALA A 106 19.16 -20.19 -9.83
N ARG A 107 19.29 -19.29 -8.85
CA ARG A 107 20.36 -18.29 -8.81
C ARG A 107 21.73 -18.97 -8.63
N THR A 108 22.73 -18.53 -9.39
CA THR A 108 24.12 -19.03 -9.34
C THR A 108 25.15 -17.95 -8.97
N LEU A 109 24.79 -16.67 -9.07
CA LEU A 109 25.62 -15.53 -8.67
C LEU A 109 25.04 -14.87 -7.42
N GLU A 110 25.83 -14.86 -6.35
CA GLU A 110 25.42 -14.33 -5.04
C GLU A 110 26.16 -13.04 -4.71
N LEU A 111 25.43 -12.01 -4.28
CA LEU A 111 26.00 -10.75 -3.76
C LEU A 111 26.45 -10.87 -2.29
N GLY A 112 25.93 -11.87 -1.57
CA GLY A 112 26.07 -11.99 -0.12
C GLY A 112 25.04 -11.15 0.64
N ALA A 113 24.83 -11.50 1.92
CA ALA A 113 23.84 -10.83 2.76
C ALA A 113 24.11 -9.33 2.89
N GLN A 114 23.04 -8.54 2.81
CA GLN A 114 23.07 -7.08 2.94
C GLN A 114 22.39 -6.65 4.25
N GLY A 115 22.62 -5.40 4.64
CA GLY A 115 22.05 -4.80 5.85
C GLY A 115 20.63 -4.25 5.65
N ASP A 116 20.31 -3.17 6.34
CA ASP A 116 19.05 -2.45 6.16
C ASP A 116 19.07 -1.66 4.84
N VAL A 117 17.96 -1.67 4.09
CA VAL A 117 17.84 -0.89 2.85
C VAL A 117 18.05 0.61 3.10
N ARG A 118 17.63 1.10 4.26
CA ARG A 118 17.70 2.53 4.64
C ARG A 118 19.13 3.01 4.83
N ASP A 119 20.08 2.12 5.12
CA ASP A 119 21.52 2.46 5.23
C ASP A 119 22.10 2.98 3.90
N HIS A 120 21.43 2.67 2.78
CA HIS A 120 21.82 3.07 1.43
C HIS A 120 20.99 4.24 0.87
N TRP A 121 19.94 4.65 1.58
CA TRP A 121 19.03 5.68 1.09
C TRP A 121 19.60 7.08 1.28
N VAL A 122 19.08 8.01 0.49
CA VAL A 122 19.49 9.41 0.49
C VAL A 122 18.33 10.33 0.80
N SER A 123 18.60 11.49 1.37
CA SER A 123 17.56 12.49 1.63
C SER A 123 16.90 12.97 0.34
N ILE A 124 15.58 13.20 0.39
CA ILE A 124 14.82 13.78 -0.72
C ILE A 124 15.36 15.14 -1.17
N ALA A 125 16.12 15.84 -0.31
CA ALA A 125 16.78 17.11 -0.65
C ALA A 125 17.75 17.00 -1.84
N GLN A 126 18.18 15.79 -2.20
CA GLN A 126 19.00 15.50 -3.38
C GLN A 126 18.16 15.05 -4.59
N GLY A 127 16.85 14.94 -4.43
CA GLY A 127 15.91 14.43 -5.43
C GLY A 127 15.18 15.52 -6.24
N PRO A 128 14.26 15.11 -7.12
CA PRO A 128 13.52 16.02 -8.01
C PRO A 128 12.50 16.91 -7.28
N PHE A 129 12.01 16.49 -6.11
CA PHE A 129 11.13 17.30 -5.26
C PHE A 129 11.75 17.41 -3.86
N PRO A 130 12.71 18.33 -3.66
CA PRO A 130 13.49 18.43 -2.43
C PRO A 130 12.72 18.99 -1.24
N ASP A 131 11.64 19.72 -1.51
CA ASP A 131 10.86 20.46 -0.51
C ASP A 131 9.48 19.83 -0.25
N GLU A 132 9.23 18.60 -0.70
CA GLU A 132 7.92 17.95 -0.55
C GLU A 132 7.57 17.67 0.92
N TYR A 133 8.55 17.28 1.73
CA TYR A 133 8.38 17.12 3.18
C TYR A 133 9.56 17.78 3.89
N SER A 134 9.25 18.77 4.72
CA SER A 134 10.24 19.62 5.38
C SER A 134 10.29 19.41 6.89
N SER A 135 9.22 18.87 7.48
CA SER A 135 9.06 18.69 8.92
C SER A 135 9.75 17.45 9.48
N ILE A 136 10.04 16.46 8.62
CA ILE A 136 10.70 15.20 8.99
C ILE A 136 11.79 14.81 7.98
N PRO A 137 12.78 14.00 8.37
CA PRO A 137 13.71 13.39 7.43
C PRO A 137 13.00 12.31 6.57
N VAL A 138 12.76 12.62 5.30
CA VAL A 138 12.33 11.63 4.31
C VAL A 138 13.51 11.19 3.46
N LEU A 139 13.63 9.88 3.27
CA LEU A 139 14.71 9.23 2.54
C LEU A 139 14.17 8.53 1.29
N GLU A 140 15.02 8.28 0.30
CA GLU A 140 14.67 7.54 -0.92
C GLU A 140 15.81 6.60 -1.33
N PRO A 141 15.49 5.49 -2.01
CA PRO A 141 16.49 4.67 -2.66
C PRO A 141 17.39 5.50 -3.60
N PRO A 142 18.70 5.21 -3.64
CA PRO A 142 19.61 5.87 -4.60
C PRO A 142 19.27 5.48 -6.05
N VAL A 143 18.60 4.33 -6.24
CA VAL A 143 18.08 3.86 -7.52
C VAL A 143 16.67 3.36 -7.27
N TYR A 144 15.67 3.94 -7.93
CA TYR A 144 14.31 3.39 -7.91
C TYR A 144 14.17 2.28 -8.93
N ALA A 145 13.35 1.28 -8.61
CA ALA A 145 12.91 0.28 -9.56
C ALA A 145 11.42 0.49 -9.87
N THR A 146 11.04 0.50 -11.14
CA THR A 146 9.63 0.43 -11.53
C THR A 146 9.31 -0.85 -12.28
N LEU A 147 8.07 -1.30 -12.12
CA LEU A 147 7.52 -2.49 -12.74
C LEU A 147 6.41 -2.08 -13.72
N PRO A 148 6.16 -2.86 -14.77
CA PRO A 148 5.02 -2.64 -15.66
C PRO A 148 3.71 -2.62 -14.87
N SER A 149 2.80 -1.72 -15.22
CA SER A 149 1.47 -1.62 -14.58
C SER A 149 0.66 -2.91 -14.72
N THR A 150 0.84 -3.66 -15.82
CA THR A 150 0.24 -5.00 -15.99
C THR A 150 0.73 -6.00 -14.94
N TRP A 151 2.02 -5.96 -14.58
CA TRP A 151 2.59 -6.76 -13.52
C TRP A 151 2.05 -6.32 -12.15
N LEU A 152 2.06 -5.01 -11.87
CA LEU A 152 1.52 -4.44 -10.63
C LEU A 152 0.04 -4.81 -10.43
N GLY A 153 -0.77 -4.81 -11.51
CA GLY A 153 -2.15 -5.27 -11.51
C GLY A 153 -2.28 -6.76 -11.18
N ALA A 154 -1.41 -7.61 -11.74
CA ALA A 154 -1.37 -9.04 -11.44
C ALA A 154 -0.92 -9.34 -10.00
N CYS A 155 -0.10 -8.47 -9.40
CA CYS A 155 0.32 -8.55 -8.01
C CYS A 155 -0.81 -8.24 -7.00
N ARG A 156 -1.98 -7.76 -7.44
CA ARG A 156 -3.13 -7.45 -6.58
C ARG A 156 -2.74 -6.63 -5.35
N LEU A 157 -1.93 -5.59 -5.56
CA LEU A 157 -1.35 -4.75 -4.51
C LEU A 157 -2.38 -4.02 -3.65
N ARG A 158 -3.60 -3.85 -4.18
CA ARG A 158 -4.77 -3.30 -3.49
C ARG A 158 -6.02 -4.09 -3.87
N THR A 159 -6.25 -4.17 -5.18
CA THR A 159 -7.33 -4.94 -5.80
C THR A 159 -6.91 -5.31 -7.22
N ASN A 160 -7.78 -5.97 -7.97
CA ASN A 160 -7.58 -6.14 -9.40
C ASN A 160 -7.56 -4.77 -10.07
N THR A 161 -6.40 -4.41 -10.61
CA THR A 161 -6.16 -3.09 -11.19
C THR A 161 -5.86 -3.23 -12.67
N THR A 162 -6.58 -2.46 -13.49
CA THR A 162 -6.28 -2.33 -14.92
C THR A 162 -5.38 -1.11 -15.13
N PRO A 163 -4.28 -1.23 -15.89
CA PRO A 163 -3.49 -0.09 -16.34
C PRO A 163 -4.33 1.03 -16.95
N VAL A 164 -3.79 2.25 -16.92
CA VAL A 164 -4.41 3.38 -17.64
C VAL A 164 -4.42 3.10 -19.15
N ASP A 165 -5.41 3.63 -19.85
CA ASP A 165 -5.59 3.58 -21.31
C ASP A 165 -5.85 2.18 -21.91
N GLU A 166 -5.85 1.11 -21.12
CA GLU A 166 -6.18 -0.24 -21.59
C GLU A 166 -7.69 -0.47 -21.77
N ASN A 167 -8.53 0.24 -21.01
CA ASN A 167 -9.98 0.12 -21.10
C ASN A 167 -10.59 1.31 -21.87
N GLY A 168 -10.53 1.25 -23.19
CA GLY A 168 -10.97 2.33 -24.10
C GLY A 168 -12.33 2.96 -23.75
N PRO A 169 -13.42 2.20 -23.50
CA PRO A 169 -14.71 2.75 -23.09
C PRO A 169 -14.70 3.56 -21.77
N PHE A 170 -13.72 3.32 -20.90
CA PHE A 170 -13.54 3.99 -19.62
C PHE A 170 -12.35 4.97 -19.61
N GLY A 171 -11.78 5.34 -20.76
CA GLY A 171 -10.64 6.28 -20.80
C GLY A 171 -10.93 7.64 -20.15
N TRP A 172 -12.20 8.08 -20.11
CA TRP A 172 -12.58 9.28 -19.36
C TRP A 172 -12.30 9.16 -17.86
N PHE A 173 -12.48 7.97 -17.29
CA PHE A 173 -12.19 7.70 -15.88
C PHE A 173 -10.69 7.76 -15.63
N ASP A 174 -9.86 7.32 -16.58
CA ASP A 174 -8.40 7.38 -16.46
C ASP A 174 -7.90 8.81 -16.48
N THR A 175 -8.41 9.63 -17.39
CA THR A 175 -8.13 11.07 -17.41
C THR A 175 -8.55 11.74 -16.10
N SER A 176 -9.75 11.44 -15.60
CA SER A 176 -10.22 11.98 -14.33
C SER A 176 -9.39 11.51 -13.15
N PHE A 177 -9.09 10.21 -13.08
CA PHE A 177 -8.31 9.60 -12.01
C PHE A 177 -6.91 10.20 -11.92
N LEU A 178 -6.19 10.33 -13.04
CA LEU A 178 -4.87 10.97 -13.06
C LEU A 178 -4.95 12.46 -12.75
N GLY A 179 -5.95 13.17 -13.29
CA GLY A 179 -6.17 14.58 -12.99
C GLY A 179 -6.42 14.84 -11.51
N TYR A 180 -7.21 14.00 -10.84
CA TYR A 180 -7.43 14.07 -9.38
C TYR A 180 -6.24 13.55 -8.57
N SER A 181 -5.41 12.66 -9.12
CA SER A 181 -4.17 12.23 -8.44
C SER A 181 -3.17 13.38 -8.33
N GLY A 182 -3.15 14.30 -9.32
CA GLY A 182 -2.32 15.52 -9.28
C GLY A 182 -2.63 16.40 -8.08
N THR A 183 -3.91 16.53 -7.69
CA THR A 183 -4.26 17.33 -6.50
C THR A 183 -3.72 16.72 -5.21
N ALA A 184 -3.59 15.40 -5.12
CA ALA A 184 -3.02 14.74 -3.94
C ALA A 184 -1.54 15.10 -3.71
N VAL A 185 -0.81 15.52 -4.74
CA VAL A 185 0.61 15.90 -4.69
C VAL A 185 0.84 17.39 -4.96
N ASN A 186 -0.23 18.20 -4.98
CA ASN A 186 -0.19 19.61 -5.36
C ASN A 186 0.40 19.87 -6.77
N ASP A 187 0.37 18.88 -7.67
CA ASP A 187 0.63 19.07 -9.10
C ASP A 187 -0.67 19.53 -9.77
N VAL A 188 -0.90 20.84 -9.65
CA VAL A 188 -2.13 21.51 -10.06
C VAL A 188 -1.83 22.68 -10.99
N ASP A 189 -2.89 23.19 -11.63
CA ASP A 189 -2.79 24.33 -12.53
C ASP A 189 -2.13 25.55 -11.83
N ALA A 190 -1.27 26.28 -12.56
CA ALA A 190 -0.51 27.41 -12.04
C ALA A 190 -1.37 28.59 -11.53
N HIS A 191 -2.67 28.62 -11.81
CA HIS A 191 -3.61 29.60 -11.23
C HIS A 191 -4.01 29.27 -9.79
N VAL A 192 -3.75 28.05 -9.29
CA VAL A 192 -3.96 27.70 -7.88
C VAL A 192 -2.91 28.44 -7.05
N THR A 193 -3.37 29.33 -6.18
CA THR A 193 -2.49 30.10 -5.30
C THR A 193 -1.94 29.23 -4.17
N PRO A 194 -0.79 29.58 -3.57
CA PRO A 194 -0.23 28.84 -2.43
C PRO A 194 -1.23 28.57 -1.31
N ASP A 195 -2.07 29.54 -0.95
CA ASP A 195 -3.11 29.41 0.09
C ASP A 195 -4.21 28.36 -0.23
N ASN A 196 -4.28 27.88 -1.47
CA ASN A 196 -5.23 26.87 -1.93
C ASN A 196 -4.56 25.51 -2.18
N LEU A 197 -3.26 25.39 -1.93
CA LEU A 197 -2.56 24.11 -1.93
C LEU A 197 -2.87 23.35 -0.64
N ILE A 198 -2.77 22.04 -0.70
CA ILE A 198 -2.97 21.17 0.46
C ILE A 198 -1.71 21.21 1.34
N ASP A 199 -1.83 21.64 2.59
CA ASP A 199 -0.75 21.56 3.58
C ASP A 199 -0.80 20.21 4.30
N TYR A 200 -0.39 19.15 3.61
CA TYR A 200 -0.44 17.79 4.16
C TYR A 200 0.57 17.54 5.30
N GLU A 201 1.48 18.47 5.61
CA GLU A 201 2.37 18.36 6.78
C GLU A 201 1.69 18.83 8.08
N VAL A 202 0.61 19.60 7.99
CA VAL A 202 -0.08 20.18 9.16
C VAL A 202 -1.56 19.78 9.21
N ASP A 203 -2.22 19.68 8.06
CA ASP A 203 -3.62 19.32 7.97
C ASP A 203 -3.83 17.82 8.10
N TYR A 204 -4.82 17.42 8.90
CA TYR A 204 -5.21 16.03 9.02
C TYR A 204 -6.18 15.60 7.91
N ASP A 205 -7.01 16.50 7.37
CA ASP A 205 -8.05 16.19 6.38
C ASP A 205 -7.56 15.41 5.14
N PRO A 206 -6.40 15.73 4.54
CA PRO A 206 -5.87 14.99 3.40
C PRO A 206 -5.63 13.51 3.69
N TRP A 207 -5.40 13.16 4.95
CA TRP A 207 -5.09 11.81 5.41
C TRP A 207 -6.32 10.95 5.71
N LEU A 208 -7.53 11.50 5.59
CA LEU A 208 -8.76 10.79 5.97
C LEU A 208 -9.04 9.54 5.11
N PHE A 209 -8.52 9.49 3.88
CA PHE A 209 -8.75 8.39 2.92
C PHE A 209 -7.49 7.69 2.44
N ASP A 210 -6.51 7.53 3.34
CA ASP A 210 -5.22 6.93 3.00
C ASP A 210 -4.59 7.57 1.76
N ARG A 211 -4.07 8.79 1.98
CA ARG A 211 -3.45 9.60 0.93
C ARG A 211 -2.35 8.83 0.20
N ALA A 212 -1.50 8.14 0.95
CA ALA A 212 -0.40 7.37 0.38
C ALA A 212 -0.91 6.24 -0.52
N MET A 213 -1.93 5.48 -0.11
CA MET A 213 -2.54 4.44 -0.96
C MET A 213 -3.22 5.02 -2.21
N THR A 214 -3.78 6.22 -2.13
CA THR A 214 -4.34 6.90 -3.31
C THR A 214 -3.26 7.17 -4.36
N ILE A 215 -2.08 7.65 -3.93
CA ILE A 215 -0.94 7.93 -4.81
C ILE A 215 -0.32 6.62 -5.33
N PHE A 216 -0.20 5.59 -4.48
CA PHE A 216 0.20 4.24 -4.94
C PHE A 216 -0.77 3.68 -5.98
N GLY A 217 -2.06 4.00 -5.90
CA GLY A 217 -3.03 3.67 -6.94
C GLY A 217 -2.65 4.25 -8.31
N ALA A 218 -2.13 5.48 -8.35
CA ALA A 218 -1.64 6.09 -9.59
C ALA A 218 -0.39 5.36 -10.10
N TYR A 219 0.55 5.02 -9.23
CA TYR A 219 1.71 4.19 -9.60
C TYR A 219 1.29 2.82 -10.14
N ALA A 220 0.42 2.08 -9.45
CA ALA A 220 -0.01 0.75 -9.85
C ALA A 220 -0.64 0.72 -11.26
N ARG A 221 -1.32 1.80 -11.66
CA ARG A 221 -1.96 1.91 -12.98
C ARG A 221 -1.05 2.43 -14.09
N THR A 222 0.02 3.15 -13.75
CA THR A 222 0.89 3.83 -14.73
C THR A 222 2.28 3.22 -14.85
N GLY A 223 2.82 2.63 -13.78
CA GLY A 223 4.23 2.26 -13.65
C GLY A 223 5.19 3.45 -13.56
N ASP A 224 4.67 4.68 -13.40
CA ASP A 224 5.47 5.91 -13.41
C ASP A 224 6.23 6.11 -12.09
N VAL A 225 7.53 6.32 -12.19
CA VAL A 225 8.42 6.54 -11.05
C VAL A 225 8.05 7.79 -10.25
N ALA A 226 7.48 8.83 -10.87
CA ALA A 226 7.08 10.03 -10.14
C ALA A 226 6.01 9.70 -9.08
N TRP A 227 4.99 8.92 -9.46
CA TRP A 227 3.95 8.47 -8.52
C TRP A 227 4.52 7.58 -7.41
N LEU A 228 5.44 6.67 -7.75
CA LEU A 228 6.11 5.84 -6.76
C LEU A 228 6.85 6.67 -5.71
N ARG A 229 7.57 7.71 -6.13
CA ARG A 229 8.29 8.61 -5.21
C ARG A 229 7.34 9.34 -4.28
N HIS A 230 6.30 9.98 -4.81
CA HIS A 230 5.31 10.68 -4.00
C HIS A 230 4.64 9.75 -2.98
N ALA A 231 4.27 8.54 -3.41
CA ALA A 231 3.63 7.56 -2.53
C ALA A 231 4.56 7.07 -1.41
N HIS A 232 5.81 6.73 -1.75
CA HIS A 232 6.83 6.32 -0.79
C HIS A 232 7.08 7.37 0.29
N ARG A 233 7.21 8.63 -0.12
CA ARG A 233 7.43 9.75 0.80
C ARG A 233 6.21 9.99 1.70
N ALA A 234 5.00 9.92 1.12
CA ALA A 234 3.75 10.01 1.88
C ALA A 234 3.58 8.87 2.89
N ALA A 235 3.98 7.65 2.55
CA ALA A 235 3.95 6.50 3.45
C ALA A 235 4.93 6.68 4.62
N GLN A 236 6.16 7.13 4.37
CA GLN A 236 7.12 7.45 5.43
C GLN A 236 6.63 8.56 6.35
N PHE A 237 6.05 9.62 5.77
CA PHE A 237 5.46 10.69 6.57
C PHE A 237 4.36 10.18 7.47
N TYR A 238 3.37 9.46 6.90
CA TYR A 238 2.31 8.85 7.69
C TYR A 238 2.85 7.95 8.81
N ALA A 239 3.81 7.07 8.49
CA ALA A 239 4.41 6.15 9.46
C ALA A 239 5.07 6.88 10.64
N SER A 240 5.71 8.04 10.39
CA SER A 240 6.32 8.86 11.45
C SER A 240 5.30 9.53 12.38
N HIS A 241 4.07 9.69 11.91
CA HIS A 241 2.94 10.27 12.62
C HIS A 241 2.02 9.21 13.26
N VAL A 242 2.40 7.92 13.19
CA VAL A 242 1.74 6.85 13.97
C VAL A 242 2.28 6.88 15.41
N ASN A 243 1.45 7.33 16.33
CA ASN A 243 1.80 7.40 17.75
C ASN A 243 1.87 6.00 18.40
N ALA A 244 2.29 5.97 19.68
CA ALA A 244 2.44 4.72 20.42
C ALA A 244 1.15 3.91 20.59
N ALA A 245 -0.03 4.55 20.47
CA ALA A 245 -1.33 3.89 20.55
C ALA A 245 -1.86 3.45 19.17
N GLY A 246 -1.12 3.71 18.08
CA GLY A 246 -1.49 3.33 16.72
C GLY A 246 -2.32 4.36 15.97
N TYR A 247 -2.46 5.58 16.47
CA TYR A 247 -3.22 6.64 15.81
C TYR A 247 -2.33 7.62 15.06
N PHE A 248 -2.85 8.16 13.97
CA PHE A 248 -2.27 9.30 13.28
C PHE A 248 -2.40 10.57 14.12
N ASP A 249 -1.28 11.18 14.49
CA ASP A 249 -1.23 12.20 15.53
C ASP A 249 -1.51 13.63 15.06
N LEU A 250 -1.54 13.91 13.75
CA LEU A 250 -2.08 15.18 13.25
C LEU A 250 -3.59 15.29 13.52
N LYS A 251 -4.28 14.16 13.70
CA LYS A 251 -5.69 14.14 14.09
C LYS A 251 -5.84 14.05 15.59
N THR A 252 -6.23 15.18 16.21
CA THR A 252 -6.61 15.25 17.63
C THR A 252 -8.10 15.57 17.80
N PRO A 253 -8.81 14.96 18.78
CA PRO A 253 -8.40 13.74 19.50
C PRO A 253 -8.24 12.54 18.54
N ASN A 254 -7.64 11.45 19.06
CA ASN A 254 -7.46 10.18 18.37
C ASN A 254 -8.73 9.77 17.62
N ASP A 255 -8.55 9.31 16.39
CA ASP A 255 -9.65 8.94 15.51
C ASP A 255 -9.26 7.76 14.62
N LEU A 256 -10.00 6.66 14.75
CA LEU A 256 -9.74 5.40 14.03
C LEU A 256 -9.78 5.54 12.52
N LYS A 257 -10.49 6.54 11.99
CA LYS A 257 -10.59 6.76 10.54
C LYS A 257 -9.24 7.08 9.89
N TYR A 258 -8.26 7.47 10.68
CA TYR A 258 -6.91 7.81 10.22
C TYR A 258 -5.89 6.73 10.55
N SER A 259 -6.31 5.55 11.00
CA SER A 259 -5.42 4.44 11.41
C SER A 259 -5.49 3.30 10.40
N TYR A 260 -4.53 3.26 9.47
CA TYR A 260 -4.48 2.29 8.37
C TYR A 260 -3.05 1.80 8.13
N GLY A 261 -2.89 0.52 7.83
CA GLY A 261 -1.58 -0.11 7.61
C GLY A 261 -1.23 -0.35 6.15
N ASP A 262 -2.19 -0.20 5.24
CA ASP A 262 -2.10 -0.75 3.89
C ASP A 262 -1.06 -0.04 3.02
N ALA A 263 -1.01 1.29 3.06
CA ALA A 263 0.02 2.04 2.35
C ALA A 263 1.45 1.75 2.84
N MET A 264 1.63 1.54 4.15
CA MET A 264 2.94 1.15 4.71
C MET A 264 3.32 -0.26 4.28
N LEU A 265 2.37 -1.19 4.27
CA LEU A 265 2.60 -2.56 3.78
C LEU A 265 3.00 -2.54 2.30
N LEU A 266 2.31 -1.74 1.48
CA LEU A 266 2.63 -1.60 0.07
C LEU A 266 4.01 -0.96 -0.15
N ASP A 267 4.35 0.07 0.60
CA ASP A 267 5.67 0.69 0.53
C ASP A 267 6.79 -0.30 0.92
N LEU A 268 6.58 -1.10 1.97
CA LEU A 268 7.48 -2.19 2.36
C LEU A 268 7.65 -3.20 1.22
N MET A 269 6.56 -3.62 0.55
CA MET A 269 6.62 -4.56 -0.57
C MET A 269 7.38 -4.00 -1.79
N LEU A 270 7.37 -2.68 -2.00
CA LEU A 270 7.98 -2.00 -3.15
C LEU A 270 9.41 -1.51 -2.89
N THR A 271 9.82 -1.36 -1.63
CA THR A 271 11.13 -0.81 -1.27
C THR A 271 12.00 -1.75 -0.45
N GLY A 272 11.39 -2.71 0.27
CA GLY A 272 12.06 -3.57 1.23
C GLY A 272 12.26 -2.93 2.61
N ASP A 273 11.63 -1.80 2.91
CA ASP A 273 11.77 -1.11 4.19
C ASP A 273 11.04 -1.84 5.32
N MET A 274 11.78 -2.73 5.98
CA MET A 274 11.26 -3.50 7.12
C MET A 274 11.01 -2.64 8.36
N THR A 275 11.48 -1.38 8.42
CA THR A 275 11.18 -0.48 9.55
C THR A 275 9.70 -0.10 9.61
N LEU A 276 8.97 -0.25 8.50
CA LEU A 276 7.53 -0.06 8.42
C LEU A 276 6.73 -1.17 9.13
N SER A 277 7.35 -2.29 9.49
CA SER A 277 6.66 -3.38 10.18
C SER A 277 6.08 -2.95 11.53
N GLU A 278 6.85 -2.20 12.30
CA GLU A 278 6.43 -1.75 13.64
C GLU A 278 5.21 -0.80 13.59
N PRO A 279 5.18 0.27 12.77
CA PRO A 279 3.99 1.12 12.68
C PRO A 279 2.77 0.36 12.10
N ILE A 280 2.94 -0.62 11.20
CA ILE A 280 1.85 -1.48 10.72
C ILE A 280 1.22 -2.28 11.88
N GLU A 281 2.03 -2.90 12.74
CA GLU A 281 1.51 -3.63 13.91
C GLU A 281 0.88 -2.68 14.95
N ARG A 282 1.43 -1.46 15.11
CA ARG A 282 0.86 -0.44 16.00
C ARG A 282 -0.52 0.00 15.56
N VAL A 283 -0.74 0.35 14.29
CA VAL A 283 -2.07 0.76 13.80
C VAL A 283 -3.11 -0.36 13.93
N ALA A 284 -2.71 -1.64 13.86
CA ALA A 284 -3.61 -2.77 14.09
C ALA A 284 -4.12 -2.87 15.54
N SER A 285 -3.45 -2.19 16.48
CA SER A 285 -3.87 -2.08 17.88
C SER A 285 -4.70 -0.83 18.17
N ALA A 286 -4.83 0.08 17.19
CA ALA A 286 -5.66 1.28 17.32
C ALA A 286 -7.12 0.88 17.60
N GLY A 287 -7.81 1.65 18.45
CA GLY A 287 -9.21 1.41 18.81
C GLY A 287 -9.41 0.28 19.82
N VAL A 288 -8.63 -0.80 19.74
CA VAL A 288 -8.64 -1.88 20.74
C VAL A 288 -8.25 -1.32 22.10
N ASN A 289 -7.18 -0.52 22.15
CA ASN A 289 -6.68 0.09 23.39
C ASN A 289 -7.63 1.14 23.97
N ASP A 290 -8.46 1.77 23.13
CA ASP A 290 -9.40 2.82 23.53
C ASP A 290 -10.85 2.30 23.69
N GLY A 291 -11.03 0.97 23.62
CA GLY A 291 -12.31 0.31 23.89
C GLY A 291 -13.34 0.39 22.76
N PHE A 292 -12.93 0.69 21.52
CA PHE A 292 -13.83 0.61 20.37
C PHE A 292 -14.32 -0.83 20.16
N ASN A 293 -15.65 -1.00 20.18
CA ASN A 293 -16.28 -2.26 19.88
C ASN A 293 -16.78 -2.28 18.43
N VAL A 294 -16.30 -3.26 17.67
CA VAL A 294 -16.74 -3.49 16.28
C VAL A 294 -18.19 -3.97 16.22
N GLU A 295 -18.68 -4.62 17.28
CA GLU A 295 -20.09 -5.00 17.39
C GLU A 295 -20.92 -3.80 17.85
N TYR A 296 -21.82 -3.38 16.97
CA TYR A 296 -22.75 -2.30 17.26
C TYR A 296 -23.85 -2.73 18.23
N SER A 297 -24.22 -1.82 19.13
CA SER A 297 -25.41 -1.93 19.97
C SER A 297 -26.17 -0.61 19.90
N ILE A 298 -27.48 -0.62 20.19
CA ILE A 298 -28.27 0.63 20.26
C ILE A 298 -27.81 1.59 21.37
N SER A 299 -26.95 1.14 22.28
CA SER A 299 -26.29 1.95 23.31
C SER A 299 -24.87 2.37 22.94
N SER A 300 -24.40 2.01 21.74
CA SER A 300 -23.10 2.44 21.25
C SER A 300 -23.13 3.95 21.01
N ASN A 301 -22.03 4.61 21.35
CA ASN A 301 -21.81 6.03 21.04
C ASN A 301 -21.51 6.17 19.52
N PHE A 302 -20.54 7.01 19.18
CA PHE A 302 -20.11 7.19 17.80
C PHE A 302 -19.58 5.87 17.22
N TRP A 303 -20.27 5.37 16.19
CA TRP A 303 -19.98 4.11 15.52
C TRP A 303 -20.50 4.20 14.09
N THR A 304 -19.67 3.82 13.13
CA THR A 304 -20.06 3.76 11.71
C THR A 304 -19.36 2.60 11.01
N GLU A 305 -19.84 2.25 9.82
CA GLU A 305 -19.22 1.26 8.96
C GLU A 305 -17.76 1.63 8.64
N ARG A 306 -17.46 2.94 8.57
CA ARG A 306 -16.09 3.44 8.37
C ARG A 306 -15.15 3.03 9.50
N HIS A 307 -15.58 3.10 10.77
CA HIS A 307 -14.74 2.67 11.88
C HIS A 307 -14.45 1.17 11.81
N VAL A 308 -15.46 0.37 11.43
CA VAL A 308 -15.29 -1.07 11.20
C VAL A 308 -14.34 -1.34 10.04
N ALA A 309 -14.46 -0.60 8.93
CA ALA A 309 -13.61 -0.74 7.76
C ALA A 309 -12.13 -0.49 8.09
N TYR A 310 -11.80 0.61 8.79
CA TYR A 310 -10.41 0.89 9.18
C TYR A 310 -9.88 -0.10 10.22
N THR A 311 -10.73 -0.58 11.14
CA THR A 311 -10.34 -1.65 12.08
C THR A 311 -10.06 -2.97 11.36
N LEU A 312 -10.84 -3.29 10.32
CA LEU A 312 -10.61 -4.47 9.48
C LEU A 312 -9.33 -4.31 8.67
N LEU A 313 -9.14 -3.16 8.02
CA LEU A 313 -7.99 -2.86 7.17
C LEU A 313 -6.68 -2.92 7.97
N SER A 314 -6.62 -2.28 9.15
CA SER A 314 -5.41 -2.30 9.98
C SER A 314 -5.06 -3.71 10.48
N ALA A 315 -6.06 -4.48 10.93
CA ALA A 315 -5.86 -5.87 11.33
C ALA A 315 -5.44 -6.77 10.15
N LEU A 316 -6.00 -6.53 8.96
CA LEU A 316 -5.67 -7.27 7.75
C LEU A 316 -4.23 -6.99 7.31
N SER A 317 -3.81 -5.73 7.22
CA SER A 317 -2.43 -5.38 6.85
C SER A 317 -1.41 -6.01 7.81
N ALA A 318 -1.66 -5.99 9.12
CA ALA A 318 -0.78 -6.64 10.09
C ALA A 318 -0.78 -8.18 9.96
N TRP A 319 -1.92 -8.81 9.66
CA TRP A 319 -1.98 -10.24 9.38
C TRP A 319 -1.22 -10.61 8.09
N GLU A 320 -1.38 -9.82 7.02
CA GLU A 320 -0.70 -10.06 5.76
C GLU A 320 0.82 -9.97 5.90
N LEU A 321 1.30 -8.97 6.66
CA LEU A 321 2.71 -8.81 7.01
C LEU A 321 3.23 -10.00 7.82
N THR A 322 2.61 -10.28 8.97
CA THR A 322 3.20 -11.14 10.01
C THR A 322 2.79 -12.61 9.91
N GLY A 323 1.63 -12.91 9.33
CA GLY A 323 0.97 -14.21 9.45
C GLY A 323 0.51 -14.57 10.87
N SER A 324 0.52 -13.61 11.81
CA SER A 324 0.16 -13.85 13.21
C SER A 324 -1.27 -14.36 13.35
N ALA A 325 -1.44 -15.47 14.09
CA ALA A 325 -2.75 -16.02 14.40
C ALA A 325 -3.66 -15.00 15.11
N ALA A 326 -3.10 -14.14 15.97
CA ALA A 326 -3.88 -13.13 16.69
C ALA A 326 -4.51 -12.10 15.73
N HIS A 327 -3.74 -11.60 14.75
CA HIS A 327 -4.27 -10.69 13.73
C HIS A 327 -5.28 -11.40 12.82
N GLY A 328 -4.99 -12.65 12.41
CA GLY A 328 -5.91 -13.45 11.58
C GLY A 328 -7.25 -13.74 12.28
N ASP A 329 -7.21 -14.06 13.58
CA ASP A 329 -8.41 -14.26 14.39
C ASP A 329 -9.20 -12.97 14.55
N ARG A 330 -8.52 -11.83 14.71
CA ARG A 330 -9.17 -10.51 14.74
C ARG A 330 -9.86 -10.19 13.42
N VAL A 331 -9.23 -10.44 12.28
CA VAL A 331 -9.85 -10.28 10.95
C VAL A 331 -11.11 -11.14 10.82
N LYS A 332 -11.02 -12.44 11.17
CA LYS A 332 -12.16 -13.37 11.16
C LYS A 332 -13.29 -12.91 12.07
N GLN A 333 -12.96 -12.41 13.26
CA GLN A 333 -13.94 -11.87 14.21
C GLN A 333 -14.69 -10.68 13.59
N ILE A 334 -13.98 -9.70 13.02
CA ILE A 334 -14.61 -8.51 12.45
C ILE A 334 -15.51 -8.89 11.27
N ILE A 335 -15.06 -9.74 10.37
CA ILE A 335 -15.88 -10.24 9.25
C ILE A 335 -17.14 -10.95 9.78
N SER A 336 -16.99 -11.78 10.80
CA SER A 336 -18.14 -12.49 11.40
C SER A 336 -19.16 -11.52 12.00
N VAL A 337 -18.70 -10.44 12.66
CA VAL A 337 -19.55 -9.38 13.19
C VAL A 337 -20.28 -8.64 12.07
N VAL A 338 -19.58 -8.24 11.01
CA VAL A 338 -20.18 -7.55 9.85
C VAL A 338 -21.27 -8.41 9.19
N VAL A 339 -20.98 -9.69 8.95
CA VAL A 339 -21.93 -10.62 8.35
C VAL A 339 -23.15 -10.84 9.27
N ALA A 340 -22.93 -11.03 10.56
CA ALA A 340 -24.02 -11.20 11.53
C ALA A 340 -24.89 -9.94 11.62
N HIS A 341 -24.29 -8.75 11.64
CA HIS A 341 -25.00 -7.46 11.67
C HIS A 341 -25.89 -7.30 10.43
N ALA A 342 -25.36 -7.54 9.24
CA ALA A 342 -26.12 -7.45 8.00
C ALA A 342 -27.29 -8.45 7.93
N GLN A 343 -27.17 -9.61 8.57
CA GLN A 343 -28.20 -10.66 8.61
C GLN A 343 -29.21 -10.49 9.76
N THR A 344 -28.78 -9.88 10.86
CA THR A 344 -29.55 -9.69 12.09
C THR A 344 -29.21 -8.31 12.67
N PRO A 345 -29.75 -7.23 12.08
CA PRO A 345 -29.42 -5.88 12.52
C PRO A 345 -29.88 -5.67 13.98
N PRO A 346 -29.07 -4.97 14.80
CA PRO A 346 -29.46 -4.61 16.16
C PRO A 346 -30.76 -3.79 16.20
N GLY A 347 -31.42 -3.71 17.36
CA GLY A 347 -32.61 -2.87 17.53
C GLY A 347 -33.91 -3.42 16.91
N GLY A 348 -33.89 -4.63 16.33
CA GLY A 348 -35.08 -5.27 15.76
C GLY A 348 -35.53 -4.68 14.42
N TRP A 349 -34.63 -4.01 13.71
CA TRP A 349 -34.89 -3.46 12.38
C TRP A 349 -35.05 -4.55 11.32
N SER A 350 -35.68 -4.18 10.20
CA SER A 350 -35.81 -5.10 9.07
C SER A 350 -34.45 -5.41 8.46
N VAL A 351 -34.23 -6.68 8.10
CA VAL A 351 -33.04 -7.11 7.38
C VAL A 351 -33.07 -6.56 5.95
N ASP A 352 -32.08 -5.76 5.58
CA ASP A 352 -31.87 -5.24 4.22
C ASP A 352 -30.45 -5.48 3.68
N GLY A 353 -29.59 -6.14 4.48
CA GLY A 353 -28.19 -6.42 4.15
C GLY A 353 -27.22 -5.30 4.52
N CYS A 354 -27.69 -4.21 5.13
CA CYS A 354 -26.86 -3.09 5.55
C CYS A 354 -26.43 -3.21 7.02
N LEU A 355 -25.35 -2.51 7.38
CA LEU A 355 -24.88 -2.40 8.76
C LEU A 355 -25.67 -1.30 9.49
N LEU A 356 -26.97 -1.53 9.69
CA LEU A 356 -27.87 -0.54 10.27
C LEU A 356 -27.43 -0.13 11.68
N HIS A 357 -27.33 1.17 11.92
CA HIS A 357 -27.04 1.78 13.22
C HIS A 357 -27.86 3.07 13.35
N THR A 358 -27.85 3.73 14.51
CA THR A 358 -28.65 4.96 14.69
C THR A 358 -28.01 6.18 14.02
N MET A 359 -28.81 7.13 13.57
CA MET A 359 -28.33 8.46 13.15
C MET A 359 -27.55 9.19 14.26
N GLU A 360 -27.85 8.90 15.53
CA GLU A 360 -27.10 9.36 16.69
C GLU A 360 -25.69 8.81 16.68
N SER A 361 -25.52 7.50 16.51
CA SER A 361 -24.19 6.89 16.34
C SER A 361 -23.49 7.34 15.06
N HIS A 362 -24.23 7.67 14.00
CA HIS A 362 -23.68 8.08 12.70
C HIS A 362 -23.11 9.49 12.69
N GLU A 363 -23.84 10.46 13.26
CA GLU A 363 -23.54 11.90 13.15
C GLU A 363 -23.35 12.58 14.51
N GLY A 364 -23.52 11.87 15.63
CA GLY A 364 -23.62 12.48 16.96
C GLY A 364 -24.90 13.31 17.15
N SER A 365 -25.95 12.99 16.38
CA SER A 365 -27.25 13.65 16.46
C SER A 365 -28.10 13.11 17.62
N SER A 366 -29.32 13.65 17.82
CA SER A 366 -30.31 13.07 18.75
C SER A 366 -31.32 12.14 18.05
N ASP A 367 -31.13 11.89 16.76
CA ASP A 367 -32.01 11.06 15.96
C ASP A 367 -31.65 9.58 16.12
N THR A 368 -32.60 8.75 16.56
CA THR A 368 -32.38 7.31 16.76
C THR A 368 -32.90 6.46 15.60
N SER A 369 -33.27 7.09 14.48
CA SER A 369 -33.68 6.40 13.26
C SER A 369 -32.56 5.48 12.76
N PRO A 370 -32.89 4.27 12.28
CA PRO A 370 -31.91 3.42 11.62
C PRO A 370 -31.40 4.06 10.34
N VAL A 371 -30.09 4.01 10.15
CA VAL A 371 -29.38 4.45 8.96
C VAL A 371 -28.28 3.46 8.61
N CYS A 372 -27.89 3.45 7.36
CA CYS A 372 -26.57 3.02 6.94
C CYS A 372 -26.07 3.92 5.80
N SER A 373 -24.77 4.07 5.68
CA SER A 373 -24.16 4.88 4.62
C SER A 373 -23.67 3.98 3.50
N PRO A 374 -24.19 4.12 2.27
CA PRO A 374 -23.70 3.35 1.13
C PRO A 374 -22.23 3.69 0.83
N TRP A 375 -21.80 4.92 1.13
CA TRP A 375 -20.43 5.35 0.90
C TRP A 375 -19.47 4.81 1.99
N MET A 376 -19.89 4.71 3.26
CA MET A 376 -19.05 4.08 4.29
C MET A 376 -19.01 2.55 4.12
N SER A 377 -20.13 1.96 3.72
CA SER A 377 -20.23 0.52 3.45
C SER A 377 -19.35 0.09 2.27
N ALA A 378 -19.09 0.97 1.30
CA ALA A 378 -18.21 0.68 0.16
C ALA A 378 -16.73 0.52 0.54
N LEU A 379 -16.36 0.83 1.79
CA LEU A 379 -15.01 0.61 2.33
C LEU A 379 -14.81 -0.82 2.88
N LEU A 380 -15.90 -1.57 3.08
CA LEU A 380 -15.94 -2.98 3.50
C LEU A 380 -16.09 -3.89 2.27
#